data_AF-A0A0P7ZQD5-F1
#
_entry.id   AF-A0A0P7ZQD5-F1
#
_cell.length_a   1.000
_cell.length_b   1.000
_cell.length_c   1.000
_cell.angle_alpha   90.00
_cell.angle_beta   90.00
_cell.angle_gamma   90.00
#
_symmetry.space_group_name_H-M   'P 1'
#
loop_
_entity.id
_entity.type
_entity.pdbx_description
1 polymer ?
#
loop_
_entity_poly.entity_id
_entity_poly.type
_entity_poly.pdbx_seq_one_letter_code
_entity_poly.pdbx_strand_id
1 'polypeptide(L)'
;MQSNRVKTCLTAYYKITPGLFFLVGGGTGFLISLWLAFNTQSMAAQALLGALLFVSVLAFGIYCLKRPYFLLEPRQLTVYNLLGTVTKRYSFESWDVVKADSRRIYIDNAGITIKVAVAPWLVKSEDWLAMRQLL
;
A
#
# COMPACT_ATOMS: atom_id res chain seq x y z
N MET A 1 -17.36 -28.90 -5.95
CA MET A 1 -18.02 -27.60 -5.68
C MET A 1 -17.14 -26.48 -6.24
N GLN A 2 -17.36 -26.06 -7.49
CA GLN A 2 -16.39 -25.24 -8.25
C GLN A 2 -17.04 -24.09 -9.06
N SER A 3 -18.26 -23.66 -8.68
CA SER A 3 -19.03 -22.67 -9.44
C SER A 3 -19.28 -21.39 -8.64
N ASN A 4 -18.21 -20.68 -8.28
CA ASN A 4 -18.30 -19.29 -7.80
C ASN A 4 -17.01 -18.45 -8.00
N ARG A 5 -15.89 -19.04 -8.44
CA ARG A 5 -14.60 -18.33 -8.60
C ARG A 5 -14.51 -17.41 -9.83
N VAL A 6 -15.46 -17.49 -10.77
CA VAL A 6 -15.31 -16.91 -12.12
C VAL A 6 -15.51 -15.38 -12.16
N LYS A 7 -15.99 -14.74 -11.08
CA LYS A 7 -16.30 -13.29 -11.09
C LYS A 7 -15.76 -12.49 -9.90
N THR A 8 -15.01 -13.11 -9.00
CA THR A 8 -14.57 -12.44 -7.78
C THR A 8 -13.32 -11.62 -8.06
N CYS A 9 -13.49 -10.32 -8.25
CA CYS A 9 -12.37 -9.38 -8.21
C CYS A 9 -12.04 -9.11 -6.74
N LEU A 10 -10.76 -9.25 -6.36
CA LEU A 10 -10.30 -8.95 -5.01
C LEU A 10 -9.38 -7.74 -5.02
N THR A 11 -9.79 -6.70 -4.31
CA THR A 11 -8.99 -5.50 -4.11
C THR A 11 -8.41 -5.52 -2.71
N ALA A 12 -7.09 -5.43 -2.60
CA ALA A 12 -6.40 -5.38 -1.32
C ALA A 12 -5.83 -3.99 -1.06
N TYR A 13 -6.06 -3.46 0.14
CA TYR A 13 -5.66 -2.11 0.53
C TYR A 13 -4.41 -2.10 1.41
N TYR A 14 -3.75 -0.94 1.47
CA TYR A 14 -2.66 -0.72 2.39
C TYR A 14 -3.12 -0.79 3.84
N LYS A 15 -2.26 -1.34 4.70
CA LYS A 15 -2.36 -1.25 6.15
C LYS A 15 -2.20 0.20 6.59
N ILE A 16 -2.67 0.53 7.80
CA ILE A 16 -2.51 1.87 8.37
C ILE A 16 -1.05 2.26 8.66
N THR A 17 -0.14 1.28 8.70
CA THR A 17 1.28 1.43 9.06
C THR A 17 2.03 2.51 8.26
N PRO A 18 2.04 2.52 6.92
CA PRO A 18 2.65 3.62 6.15
C PRO A 18 2.04 4.99 6.48
N GLY A 19 0.73 5.08 6.69
CA GLY A 19 0.09 6.32 7.14
C GLY A 19 0.60 6.79 8.50
N LEU A 20 0.80 5.86 9.44
CA LEU A 20 1.39 6.16 10.75
C LEU A 20 2.84 6.65 10.64
N PHE A 21 3.65 6.06 9.75
CA PHE A 21 5.01 6.54 9.49
C PHE A 21 5.01 7.99 8.99
N PHE A 22 4.11 8.34 8.08
CA PHE A 22 3.97 9.73 7.63
C PHE A 22 3.51 10.66 8.75
N LEU A 23 2.59 10.22 9.60
CA LEU A 23 2.12 11.01 10.74
C LEU A 23 3.25 11.30 11.73
N VAL A 24 3.99 10.26 12.13
CA VAL A 24 5.13 10.40 13.06
C VAL A 24 6.22 11.26 12.42
N GLY A 25 6.57 11.00 11.16
CA GLY A 25 7.59 11.76 10.44
C GLY A 25 7.22 13.24 10.31
N GLY A 26 5.99 13.54 9.87
CA GLY A 26 5.48 14.91 9.81
C GLY A 26 5.47 15.58 11.18
N GLY A 27 5.02 14.87 12.22
CA GLY A 27 4.98 15.39 13.60
C GLY A 27 6.36 15.73 14.13
N THR A 28 7.36 14.87 13.89
CA THR A 28 8.75 15.18 14.25
C THR A 28 9.29 16.38 13.49
N GLY A 29 9.00 16.51 12.20
CA GLY A 29 9.39 17.67 11.40
C GLY A 29 8.77 18.96 11.92
N PHE A 30 7.49 18.91 12.32
CA PHE A 30 6.80 20.05 12.94
C PHE A 30 7.44 20.47 14.26
N LEU A 31 7.74 19.52 15.15
CA LEU A 31 8.38 19.79 16.43
C LEU A 31 9.78 20.39 16.26
N ILE A 32 10.57 19.89 15.30
CA ILE A 32 11.88 20.45 14.95
C ILE A 32 11.73 21.88 14.43
N SER A 33 10.76 22.12 13.55
CA SER A 33 10.48 23.46 13.01
C SER A 33 10.06 24.44 14.10
N LEU A 34 9.25 23.98 15.06
CA LEU A 34 8.83 24.77 16.22
C LEU A 34 10.00 25.06 17.15
N TRP A 35 10.86 24.09 17.40
CA TRP A 35 12.10 24.27 18.17
C TRP A 35 13.02 25.30 17.53
N LEU A 36 13.22 25.23 16.21
CA LEU A 36 14.01 26.21 15.47
C LEU A 36 13.37 27.60 15.51
N ALA A 37 12.03 27.67 15.46
CA ALA A 37 11.30 28.93 15.53
C ALA A 37 11.58 29.65 16.86
N PHE A 38 11.63 28.93 17.99
CA PHE A 38 12.00 29.51 19.28
C PHE A 38 13.44 30.01 19.36
N ASN A 39 14.36 29.41 18.62
CA ASN A 39 15.79 29.77 18.63
C ASN A 39 16.16 30.83 17.58
N THR A 40 15.23 31.22 16.70
CA THR A 40 15.47 32.19 15.63
C THR A 40 14.53 33.38 15.74
N GLN A 41 14.95 34.55 15.25
CA GLN A 41 14.13 35.77 15.29
C GLN A 41 12.88 35.70 14.38
N SER A 42 12.78 34.69 13.51
CA SER A 42 11.71 34.53 12.52
C SER A 42 10.69 33.46 12.90
N MET A 43 10.10 33.56 14.10
CA MET A 43 9.13 32.58 14.62
C MET A 43 7.98 32.29 13.65
N ALA A 44 7.37 33.34 13.09
CA ALA A 44 6.18 33.20 12.24
C ALA A 44 6.46 32.41 10.95
N ALA A 45 7.59 32.68 10.29
CA ALA A 45 7.95 32.02 9.04
C ALA A 45 8.25 30.52 9.24
N GLN A 46 9.00 30.19 10.30
CA GLN A 46 9.36 28.80 10.58
C GLN A 46 8.19 27.97 11.13
N ALA A 47 7.33 28.56 11.96
CA ALA A 47 6.11 27.90 12.41
C ALA A 47 5.16 27.62 11.22
N LEU A 48 5.02 28.57 10.29
CA LEU A 48 4.20 28.40 9.09
C LEU A 48 4.73 27.29 8.18
N LEU A 49 6.04 27.27 7.90
CA LEU A 49 6.66 26.23 7.07
C LEU A 49 6.50 24.84 7.70
N GLY A 50 6.72 24.73 9.02
CA GLY A 50 6.51 23.49 9.76
C GLY A 50 5.06 23.00 9.67
N ALA A 51 4.10 23.91 9.87
CA ALA A 51 2.68 23.58 9.80
C ALA A 51 2.28 23.13 8.38
N LEU A 52 2.75 23.81 7.35
CA LEU A 52 2.48 23.47 5.95
C LEU A 52 3.08 22.10 5.58
N LEU A 53 4.31 21.83 6.03
CA LEU A 53 4.94 20.52 5.88
C LEU A 53 4.13 19.43 6.58
N PHE A 54 3.73 19.65 7.83
CA PHE A 54 2.91 18.69 8.58
C PHE A 54 1.60 18.37 7.86
N VAL A 55 0.85 19.40 7.45
CA VAL A 55 -0.44 19.24 6.76
C VAL A 55 -0.26 18.53 5.42
N SER A 56 0.77 18.88 4.64
CA SER A 56 1.02 18.23 3.34
C SER A 56 1.38 16.75 3.49
N VAL A 57 2.24 16.40 4.45
CA VAL A 57 2.61 15.00 4.74
C VAL A 57 1.42 14.22 5.27
N LEU A 58 0.60 14.83 6.14
CA LEU A 58 -0.61 14.20 6.67
C LEU A 58 -1.66 13.96 5.59
N ALA A 59 -1.91 14.95 4.74
CA ALA A 59 -2.81 14.83 3.59
C ALA A 59 -2.32 13.73 2.62
N PHE A 60 -1.00 13.69 2.35
CA PHE A 60 -0.39 12.65 1.53
C PHE A 60 -0.54 11.26 2.15
N GLY A 61 -0.30 11.11 3.46
CA GLY A 61 -0.50 9.84 4.17
C GLY A 61 -1.93 9.34 4.08
N ILE A 62 -2.93 10.22 4.31
CA ILE A 62 -4.35 9.88 4.16
C ILE A 62 -4.68 9.49 2.71
N TYR A 63 -4.15 10.23 1.75
CA TYR A 63 -4.32 9.93 0.33
C TYR A 63 -3.81 8.52 -0.02
N CYS A 64 -2.62 8.15 0.46
CA CYS A 64 -2.04 6.82 0.23
C CYS A 64 -2.88 5.69 0.84
N LEU A 65 -3.52 5.90 2.00
CA LEU A 65 -4.34 4.88 2.66
C LEU A 65 -5.62 4.53 1.89
N LYS A 66 -6.13 5.43 1.05
CA LYS A 66 -7.32 5.19 0.23
C LYS A 66 -7.04 4.48 -1.09
N ARG A 67 -5.76 4.27 -1.43
CA ARG A 67 -5.39 3.62 -2.70
C ARG A 67 -5.29 2.10 -2.53
N PRO A 68 -5.73 1.33 -3.54
CA PRO A 68 -5.51 -0.11 -3.54
C PRO A 68 -4.01 -0.40 -3.64
N TYR A 69 -3.54 -1.43 -2.96
CA TYR A 69 -2.15 -1.89 -3.07
C TYR A 69 -2.01 -2.88 -4.23
N PHE A 70 -2.93 -3.83 -4.34
CA PHE A 70 -3.03 -4.68 -5.51
C PHE A 70 -4.48 -5.05 -5.81
N LEU A 71 -4.73 -5.34 -7.08
CA LEU A 71 -6.00 -5.82 -7.61
C LEU A 71 -5.76 -7.19 -8.21
N LEU A 72 -6.49 -8.19 -7.72
CA LEU A 72 -6.50 -9.55 -8.25
C LEU A 72 -7.77 -9.75 -9.06
N GLU A 73 -7.59 -9.82 -10.37
CA GLU A 73 -8.63 -10.09 -11.36
C GLU A 73 -8.53 -11.57 -11.81
N PRO A 74 -9.56 -12.13 -12.48
CA PRO A 74 -9.59 -13.53 -12.91
C PRO A 74 -8.40 -14.01 -13.75
N ARG A 75 -7.73 -13.10 -14.46
CA ARG A 75 -6.61 -13.39 -15.38
C ARG A 75 -5.41 -12.46 -15.20
N GLN A 76 -5.46 -11.59 -14.20
CA GLN A 76 -4.46 -10.55 -14.03
C GLN A 76 -4.29 -10.16 -12.57
N LEU A 77 -3.05 -9.93 -12.14
CA LEU A 77 -2.72 -9.30 -10.87
C LEU A 77 -2.02 -7.98 -11.17
N THR A 78 -2.64 -6.88 -10.75
CA THR A 78 -2.11 -5.52 -10.92
C THR A 78 -1.63 -5.02 -9.57
N VAL A 79 -0.35 -4.65 -9.49
CA VAL A 79 0.25 -4.03 -8.29
C VAL A 79 0.34 -2.54 -8.51
N TYR A 80 -0.15 -1.77 -7.54
CA TYR A 80 -0.09 -0.31 -7.52
C TYR A 80 0.95 0.15 -6.49
N ASN A 81 1.54 1.33 -6.72
CA ASN A 81 2.33 2.00 -5.70
C ASN A 81 1.44 2.85 -4.76
N LEU A 82 2.07 3.53 -3.80
CA LEU A 82 1.39 4.40 -2.83
C LEU A 82 0.67 5.61 -3.47
N LEU A 83 1.06 5.98 -4.69
CA LEU A 83 0.42 7.05 -5.46
C LEU A 83 -0.81 6.57 -6.24
N GLY A 84 -1.03 5.24 -6.30
CA GLY A 84 -2.08 4.61 -7.08
C GLY A 84 -1.71 4.39 -8.55
N THR A 85 -0.44 4.54 -8.94
CA THR A 85 0.00 4.20 -10.29
C THR A 85 0.36 2.73 -10.39
N VAL A 86 0.08 2.14 -11.56
CA VAL A 86 0.41 0.74 -11.82
C VAL A 86 1.93 0.57 -11.87
N THR A 87 2.46 -0.24 -10.96
CA THR A 87 3.89 -0.57 -10.93
C THR A 87 4.19 -1.80 -11.76
N LYS A 88 3.35 -2.83 -11.66
CA LYS A 88 3.54 -4.08 -12.38
C LYS A 88 2.22 -4.80 -12.62
N ARG A 89 2.11 -5.45 -13.77
CA ARG A 89 1.00 -6.32 -14.14
C ARG A 89 1.53 -7.72 -14.38
N TYR A 90 0.85 -8.71 -13.84
CA TYR A 90 1.14 -10.12 -14.08
C TYR A 90 -0.11 -10.73 -14.70
N SER A 91 -0.02 -11.17 -15.95
CA SER A 91 -1.08 -11.91 -16.62
C SER A 91 -0.91 -13.41 -16.39
N PHE A 92 -2.03 -14.12 -16.24
CA PHE A 92 -2.07 -15.57 -16.07
C PHE A 92 -3.38 -16.14 -16.64
N GLU A 93 -3.38 -17.43 -16.94
CA GLU A 93 -4.53 -18.08 -17.60
C GLU A 93 -5.72 -18.29 -16.66
N SER A 94 -5.46 -18.72 -15.43
CA SER A 94 -6.48 -18.97 -14.41
C SER A 94 -5.95 -18.72 -12.99
N TRP A 95 -6.84 -18.71 -12.01
CA TRP A 95 -6.46 -18.61 -10.60
C TRP A 95 -5.71 -19.85 -10.09
N ASP A 96 -5.82 -20.99 -10.77
CA ASP A 96 -5.21 -22.25 -10.32
C ASP A 96 -3.68 -22.21 -10.36
N VAL A 97 -3.11 -21.31 -11.18
CA VAL A 97 -1.67 -21.08 -11.23
C VAL A 97 -1.18 -20.10 -10.17
N VAL A 98 -2.08 -19.41 -9.46
CA VAL A 98 -1.74 -18.44 -8.41
C VAL A 98 -1.65 -19.17 -7.07
N LYS A 99 -0.43 -19.25 -6.52
CA LYS A 99 -0.16 -19.88 -5.23
C LYS A 99 0.19 -18.82 -4.21
N ALA A 100 -0.50 -18.80 -3.08
CA ALA A 100 -0.15 -17.92 -1.95
C ALA A 100 0.40 -18.74 -0.78
N ASP A 101 1.60 -18.37 -0.35
CA ASP A 101 2.14 -18.77 0.94
C ASP A 101 1.81 -17.68 1.98
N SER A 102 1.93 -18.03 3.26
CA SER A 102 1.90 -17.14 4.42
C SER A 102 2.59 -15.79 4.21
N ARG A 103 3.69 -15.76 3.45
CA ARG A 103 4.52 -14.56 3.27
C ARG A 103 4.59 -14.02 1.84
N ARG A 104 4.10 -14.73 0.82
CA ARG A 104 4.40 -14.39 -0.59
C ARG A 104 3.34 -14.94 -1.55
N ILE A 105 3.13 -14.26 -2.67
CA ILE A 105 2.34 -14.76 -3.80
C ILE A 105 3.29 -15.17 -4.93
N TYR A 106 3.00 -16.30 -5.53
CA TYR A 106 3.70 -16.87 -6.67
C TYR A 106 2.69 -17.14 -7.79
N ILE A 107 3.12 -16.97 -9.03
CA ILE A 107 2.33 -17.30 -10.21
C ILE A 107 3.13 -18.34 -11.00
N ASP A 108 2.57 -19.52 -11.20
CA ASP A 108 3.20 -20.66 -11.86
C ASP A 108 2.74 -20.74 -13.32
N ASN A 109 3.41 -20.02 -14.21
CA ASN A 109 3.00 -19.97 -15.62
C ASN A 109 3.81 -20.98 -16.44
N ALA A 110 3.18 -22.10 -16.81
CA ALA A 110 3.77 -23.14 -17.65
C ALA A 110 5.15 -23.65 -17.16
N GLY A 111 5.32 -23.81 -15.84
CA GLY A 111 6.56 -24.28 -15.21
C GLY A 111 7.54 -23.17 -14.82
N ILE A 112 7.24 -21.90 -15.15
CA ILE A 112 8.00 -20.74 -14.67
C ILE A 112 7.28 -20.14 -13.46
N THR A 113 7.86 -20.34 -12.27
CA THR A 113 7.35 -19.71 -11.04
C THR A 113 7.84 -18.26 -10.96
N ILE A 114 6.93 -17.32 -11.17
CA ILE A 114 7.18 -15.88 -11.04
C ILE A 114 6.78 -15.44 -9.64
N LYS A 115 7.73 -14.85 -8.91
CA LYS A 115 7.45 -14.21 -7.62
C LYS A 115 6.76 -12.87 -7.84
N VAL A 116 5.59 -12.70 -7.21
CA VAL A 116 4.88 -11.42 -7.23
C VAL A 116 5.53 -10.47 -6.24
N ALA A 117 5.88 -9.27 -6.70
CA ALA A 117 6.46 -8.20 -5.91
C ALA A 117 5.43 -7.51 -4.99
N VAL A 118 4.78 -8.28 -4.12
CA VAL A 118 3.90 -7.77 -3.05
C VAL A 118 4.48 -8.12 -1.69
N ALA A 119 4.34 -7.21 -0.74
CA ALA A 119 4.78 -7.40 0.63
C ALA A 119 3.56 -7.56 1.55
N PRO A 120 3.33 -8.73 2.17
CA PRO A 120 2.12 -8.99 2.96
C PRO A 120 1.94 -8.04 4.14
N TRP A 121 3.03 -7.55 4.71
CA TRP A 121 3.00 -6.64 5.86
C TRP A 121 2.44 -5.25 5.50
N LEU A 122 2.45 -4.89 4.21
CA LEU A 122 1.83 -3.66 3.70
C LEU A 122 0.34 -3.82 3.43
N VAL A 123 -0.19 -5.05 3.38
CA VAL A 123 -1.59 -5.34 3.09
C VAL A 123 -2.40 -5.34 4.39
N LYS A 124 -3.67 -4.93 4.35
CA LYS A 124 -4.59 -5.22 5.46
C LYS A 124 -4.68 -6.73 5.70
N SER A 125 -4.60 -7.13 6.96
CA SER A 125 -4.59 -8.54 7.34
C SER A 125 -5.88 -9.25 6.93
N GLU A 126 -7.02 -8.55 6.96
CA GLU A 126 -8.32 -9.04 6.49
C GLU A 126 -8.31 -9.32 4.99
N ASP A 127 -7.89 -8.35 4.17
CA ASP A 127 -7.79 -8.49 2.71
C ASP A 127 -6.82 -9.62 2.31
N TRP A 128 -5.71 -9.76 3.04
CA TRP A 128 -4.75 -10.84 2.84
C TRP A 128 -5.32 -12.22 3.18
N LEU A 129 -6.12 -12.31 4.24
CA LEU A 129 -6.77 -13.55 4.65
C LEU A 129 -7.89 -13.93 3.68
N ALA A 130 -8.70 -12.97 3.24
CA ALA A 130 -9.73 -13.16 2.22
C ALA A 130 -9.12 -13.67 0.90
N MET A 131 -7.99 -13.09 0.48
CA MET A 131 -7.24 -13.58 -0.68
C MET A 131 -6.79 -15.04 -0.51
N ARG A 132 -6.26 -15.41 0.67
CA ARG A 132 -5.82 -16.79 0.93
C ARG A 132 -6.95 -17.80 1.01
N GLN A 133 -8.14 -17.39 1.42
CA GLN A 133 -9.31 -18.27 1.42
C GLN A 133 -9.85 -18.50 -0.01
N LEU A 134 -9.57 -17.58 -0.92
CA LEU A 134 -10.02 -17.64 -2.31
C LEU A 134 -9.11 -18.46 -3.22
N LEU A 135 -7.81 -18.50 -2.93
CA LEU A 135 -6.80 -19.29 -3.65
C LEU A 135 -6.82 -20.74 -3.16
#